data_AF-A0A9P7DN02-F1
#
_entry.id   AF-A0A9P7DN02-F1
#
_cell.length_a   1.000
_cell.length_b   1.000
_cell.length_c   1.000
_cell.angle_alpha   90.00
_cell.angle_beta   90.00
_cell.angle_gamma   90.00
#
_symmetry.space_group_name_H-M   'P 1'
#
loop_
_entity.id
_entity.type
_entity.pdbx_description
1 polymer ?
#
loop_
_entity_poly.entity_id
_entity_poly.type
_entity_poly.pdbx_seq_one_letter_code
_entity_poly.pdbx_strand_id
1 'polypeptide(L)'
;MIIPSQDSTVTDPTSSEPKAPPETEGELPGEAPPSYYNSTSDQNAIAGASSSSTPLQPTFKSKPTNYLHLFNDNSSIKGEYVIDPGMTIPTSLLPPLSPEESEADRKNLSLHSTHGSVNADIWLLGARVAQPFDSKKSTKRTILDISSDNGSVTARVHTIHGAEPFLLTISAKNGGVNVTVPRSFNGLLLLTTRHGSVSLADALSKNCTHLSQVDLTRRYFVGDLSTVGDSDWPGDEVRVEAEHGKIWIKYVEEHTSTDDTTKGGLFSRLFGW
;
A
#
# COMPACT_ATOMS: atom_id res chain seq x y z
N MET A 1 -36.75 48.53 1.60
CA MET A 1 -36.85 48.77 0.14
C MET A 1 -37.45 47.51 -0.47
N ILE A 2 -38.45 47.68 -1.33
CA ILE A 2 -39.46 46.70 -1.77
C ILE A 2 -39.02 46.04 -3.09
N ILE A 3 -39.09 44.70 -3.18
CA ILE A 3 -39.46 43.70 -4.25
C ILE A 3 -39.27 44.14 -5.75
N PRO A 4 -38.92 43.30 -6.77
CA PRO A 4 -39.35 41.90 -6.91
C PRO A 4 -38.48 40.86 -7.67
N SER A 5 -38.94 39.62 -7.51
CA SER A 5 -38.72 38.41 -8.30
C SER A 5 -39.02 38.55 -9.81
N GLN A 6 -38.38 37.72 -10.64
CA GLN A 6 -39.03 37.18 -11.85
C GLN A 6 -38.71 35.69 -12.03
N ASP A 7 -39.80 34.97 -12.17
CA ASP A 7 -39.99 33.58 -12.56
C ASP A 7 -40.15 33.55 -14.09
N SER A 8 -39.62 32.55 -14.79
CA SER A 8 -40.04 32.22 -16.17
C SER A 8 -39.61 30.79 -16.54
N THR A 9 -40.64 30.06 -16.91
CA THR A 9 -40.78 28.65 -17.25
C THR A 9 -40.61 28.39 -18.76
N VAL A 10 -40.71 27.10 -19.14
CA VAL A 10 -41.10 26.55 -20.46
C VAL A 10 -39.92 26.44 -21.47
N THR A 11 -39.62 25.35 -22.21
CA THR A 11 -40.39 24.21 -22.76
C THR A 11 -39.40 23.14 -23.27
N ASP A 12 -39.69 21.86 -23.05
CA ASP A 12 -39.31 20.69 -23.88
C ASP A 12 -40.18 20.68 -25.18
N PRO A 13 -40.12 19.75 -26.16
CA PRO A 13 -39.20 18.64 -26.44
C PRO A 13 -38.75 18.61 -27.92
N THR A 14 -37.99 17.60 -28.39
CA THR A 14 -38.23 16.92 -29.70
C THR A 14 -37.32 15.70 -29.87
N SER A 15 -38.00 14.59 -30.18
CA SER A 15 -37.56 13.24 -30.55
C SER A 15 -36.95 13.15 -31.95
N SER A 16 -35.97 12.27 -32.17
CA SER A 16 -35.88 11.42 -33.38
C SER A 16 -34.78 10.34 -33.30
N GLU A 17 -35.21 9.10 -33.13
CA GLU A 17 -34.66 7.88 -33.77
C GLU A 17 -35.04 7.88 -35.27
N PRO A 18 -34.65 6.94 -36.17
CA PRO A 18 -33.73 5.77 -36.06
C PRO A 18 -32.78 5.62 -37.27
N LYS A 19 -31.99 4.53 -37.34
CA LYS A 19 -31.87 3.59 -38.50
C LYS A 19 -30.49 2.90 -38.59
N ALA A 20 -30.51 1.56 -38.52
CA ALA A 20 -29.49 0.62 -39.01
C ALA A 20 -30.09 -0.20 -40.19
N PRO A 21 -29.42 -1.22 -40.78
CA PRO A 21 -28.03 -1.41 -41.25
C PRO A 21 -28.02 -1.65 -42.80
N PRO A 22 -26.95 -2.19 -43.43
CA PRO A 22 -26.90 -3.66 -43.60
C PRO A 22 -25.50 -4.30 -43.58
N GLU A 23 -25.55 -5.63 -43.43
CA GLU A 23 -24.50 -6.64 -43.48
C GLU A 23 -23.77 -6.71 -44.83
N THR A 24 -22.52 -7.20 -44.81
CA THR A 24 -21.92 -7.85 -45.97
C THR A 24 -21.10 -9.03 -45.50
N GLU A 25 -21.58 -10.22 -45.85
CA GLU A 25 -20.92 -11.52 -45.74
C GLU A 25 -19.81 -11.68 -46.78
N GLY A 26 -18.78 -12.46 -46.44
CA GLY A 26 -17.67 -12.81 -47.32
C GLY A 26 -16.86 -13.99 -46.77
N GLU A 27 -17.42 -15.20 -46.90
CA GLU A 27 -16.78 -16.51 -47.17
C GLU A 27 -15.42 -16.40 -47.91
N LEU A 28 -14.37 -17.24 -47.77
CA LEU A 28 -14.15 -18.64 -47.35
C LEU A 28 -12.62 -18.85 -47.07
N PRO A 29 -12.22 -20.01 -46.49
CA PRO A 29 -10.88 -20.30 -45.96
C PRO A 29 -9.93 -20.92 -47.00
N GLY A 30 -8.64 -20.57 -46.92
CA GLY A 30 -7.57 -21.19 -47.69
C GLY A 30 -6.69 -22.10 -46.82
N GLU A 31 -6.69 -23.39 -47.16
CA GLU A 31 -5.98 -24.51 -46.53
C GLU A 31 -4.48 -24.29 -46.33
N ALA A 32 -3.98 -24.74 -45.17
CA ALA A 32 -2.57 -25.02 -44.96
C ALA A 32 -2.22 -26.43 -45.48
N PRO A 33 -1.12 -26.62 -46.23
CA PRO A 33 -0.70 -27.95 -46.65
C PRO A 33 -0.09 -28.78 -45.50
N PRO A 34 -0.25 -30.11 -45.52
CA PRO A 34 0.25 -31.01 -44.47
C PRO A 34 1.77 -31.24 -44.58
N SER A 35 2.49 -31.02 -43.47
CA SER A 35 3.87 -31.50 -43.31
C SER A 35 3.83 -32.92 -42.76
N TYR A 36 4.13 -33.89 -43.62
CA TYR A 36 4.56 -35.24 -43.22
C TYR A 36 6.01 -35.22 -42.69
N TYR A 37 6.51 -36.38 -42.23
CA TYR A 37 7.86 -36.69 -41.70
C TYR A 37 8.18 -36.10 -40.30
N ASN A 38 8.69 -36.83 -39.31
CA ASN A 38 9.20 -38.20 -39.27
C ASN A 38 9.25 -38.68 -37.80
N SER A 39 8.74 -39.88 -37.53
CA SER A 39 9.00 -40.58 -36.27
C SER A 39 10.42 -41.15 -36.31
N THR A 40 11.28 -40.70 -35.39
CA THR A 40 12.39 -41.53 -34.91
C THR A 40 12.46 -41.38 -33.41
N SER A 41 12.05 -42.46 -32.75
CA SER A 41 12.30 -42.75 -31.36
C SER A 41 13.80 -42.84 -31.12
N ASP A 42 14.33 -41.96 -30.27
CA ASP A 42 15.47 -42.30 -29.43
C ASP A 42 15.21 -41.79 -28.02
N GLN A 43 15.30 -42.75 -27.10
CA GLN A 43 15.25 -42.56 -25.67
C GLN A 43 16.37 -41.61 -25.24
N ASN A 44 16.00 -40.49 -24.62
CA ASN A 44 16.82 -39.98 -23.53
C ASN A 44 15.88 -39.35 -22.51
N ALA A 45 15.46 -40.16 -21.54
CA ALA A 45 14.82 -39.70 -20.33
C ALA A 45 15.84 -38.91 -19.51
N ILE A 46 16.09 -37.66 -19.91
CA ILE A 46 16.63 -36.67 -18.99
C ILE A 46 15.44 -36.27 -18.13
N ALA A 47 15.39 -36.87 -16.94
CA ALA A 47 14.58 -36.38 -15.84
C ALA A 47 15.00 -34.92 -15.58
N GLY A 48 14.37 -33.99 -16.28
CA GLY A 48 14.33 -32.59 -15.92
C GLY A 48 13.60 -32.52 -14.60
N ALA A 49 14.35 -32.64 -13.50
CA ALA A 49 13.90 -32.18 -12.21
C ALA A 49 13.58 -30.70 -12.39
N SER A 50 12.31 -30.40 -12.66
CA SER A 50 11.75 -29.07 -12.44
C SER A 50 11.94 -28.80 -10.96
N SER A 51 13.09 -28.23 -10.60
CA SER A 51 13.29 -27.60 -9.32
C SER A 51 12.34 -26.40 -9.32
N SER A 52 11.10 -26.64 -8.92
CA SER A 52 10.22 -25.60 -8.43
C SER A 52 10.95 -25.00 -7.23
N SER A 53 11.75 -23.96 -7.48
CA SER A 53 12.29 -23.11 -6.44
C SER A 53 11.09 -22.47 -5.77
N THR A 54 10.56 -23.12 -4.74
CA THR A 54 9.59 -22.49 -3.86
C THR A 54 10.23 -21.20 -3.36
N PRO A 55 9.58 -20.04 -3.54
CA PRO A 55 10.14 -18.78 -3.06
C PRO A 55 10.45 -18.94 -1.58
N LEU A 56 11.70 -18.63 -1.20
CA LEU A 56 12.14 -18.65 0.19
C LEU A 56 11.24 -17.69 0.97
N GLN A 57 10.37 -18.23 1.83
CA GLN A 57 9.56 -17.40 2.70
C GLN A 57 10.49 -16.70 3.73
N PRO A 58 10.25 -15.42 4.04
CA PRO A 58 11.06 -14.71 5.03
C PRO A 58 11.01 -15.43 6.38
N THR A 59 12.18 -15.63 7.01
CA THR A 59 12.25 -16.09 8.39
C THR A 59 12.14 -14.88 9.32
N PHE A 60 11.06 -14.83 10.10
CA PHE A 60 10.82 -13.73 11.05
C PHE A 60 11.47 -14.00 12.41
N LYS A 61 11.92 -12.94 13.07
CA LYS A 61 12.39 -12.97 14.46
C LYS A 61 11.23 -12.94 15.45
N SER A 62 10.14 -12.25 15.10
CA SER A 62 8.92 -12.19 15.89
C SER A 62 7.84 -13.16 15.39
N LYS A 63 6.97 -13.60 16.31
CA LYS A 63 5.82 -14.41 15.96
C LYS A 63 4.73 -13.54 15.32
N PRO A 64 4.01 -14.04 14.30
CA PRO A 64 2.83 -13.37 13.78
C PRO A 64 1.79 -13.12 14.87
N THR A 65 1.17 -11.94 14.84
CA THR A 65 0.10 -11.53 15.75
C THR A 65 -0.93 -10.66 15.03
N ASN A 66 -2.03 -10.35 15.69
CA ASN A 66 -2.98 -9.33 15.27
C ASN A 66 -3.34 -8.43 16.47
N TYR A 67 -3.94 -7.27 16.21
CA TYR A 67 -4.44 -6.34 17.22
C TYR A 67 -3.42 -5.98 18.31
N LEU A 68 -2.17 -5.73 17.92
CA LEU A 68 -1.10 -5.39 18.86
C LEU A 68 -1.15 -3.89 19.21
N HIS A 69 -1.17 -3.56 20.50
CA HIS A 69 -1.13 -2.18 20.98
C HIS A 69 0.06 -1.98 21.93
N LEU A 70 0.99 -1.09 21.57
CA LEU A 70 2.14 -0.72 22.40
C LEU A 70 2.13 0.79 22.66
N PHE A 71 2.21 1.16 23.94
CA PHE A 71 2.28 2.54 24.40
C PHE A 71 3.47 2.70 25.33
N ASN A 72 4.37 3.65 25.01
CA ASN A 72 5.54 3.96 25.82
C ASN A 72 5.66 5.46 26.07
N ASP A 73 5.53 5.88 27.33
CA ASP A 73 5.58 7.31 27.67
C ASP A 73 6.99 7.91 27.53
N ASN A 74 8.01 7.25 28.09
CA ASN A 74 9.37 7.80 28.19
C ASN A 74 10.44 6.97 27.48
N SER A 75 10.04 6.08 26.57
CA SER A 75 10.97 5.22 25.85
C SER A 75 10.58 5.03 24.40
N SER A 76 11.60 4.82 23.56
CA SER A 76 11.38 4.55 22.14
C SER A 76 10.80 3.15 21.93
N ILE A 77 9.98 3.00 20.90
CA ILE A 77 9.48 1.70 20.42
C ILE A 77 10.33 1.30 19.22
N LYS A 78 10.95 0.11 19.28
CA LYS A 78 11.76 -0.42 18.18
C LYS A 78 11.50 -1.92 18.03
N GLY A 79 11.30 -2.41 16.81
CA GLY A 79 11.12 -3.84 16.60
C GLY A 79 10.68 -4.26 15.21
N GLU A 80 10.62 -5.57 15.04
CA GLU A 80 9.99 -6.24 13.90
C GLU A 80 8.60 -6.73 14.32
N TYR A 81 7.58 -6.36 13.55
CA TYR A 81 6.18 -6.65 13.82
C TYR A 81 5.57 -7.42 12.65
N VAL A 82 5.25 -8.69 12.87
CA VAL A 82 4.60 -9.53 11.85
C VAL A 82 3.10 -9.54 12.12
N ILE A 83 2.32 -8.93 11.23
CA ILE A 83 0.88 -8.77 11.36
C ILE A 83 0.18 -9.77 10.45
N ASP A 84 -0.64 -10.63 11.05
CA ASP A 84 -1.54 -11.56 10.36
C ASP A 84 -3.00 -11.09 10.58
N PRO A 85 -3.60 -10.36 9.62
CA PRO A 85 -4.98 -9.88 9.75
C PRO A 85 -6.00 -11.02 9.88
N GLY A 86 -5.67 -12.23 9.41
CA GLY A 86 -6.51 -13.41 9.49
C GLY A 86 -6.42 -14.14 10.83
N MET A 87 -5.52 -13.74 11.73
CA MET A 87 -5.39 -14.36 13.04
C MET A 87 -6.54 -13.96 13.97
N THR A 88 -7.31 -14.96 14.40
CA THR A 88 -8.37 -14.80 15.40
C THR A 88 -7.77 -14.77 16.79
N ILE A 89 -8.04 -13.70 17.53
CA ILE A 89 -7.65 -13.55 18.94
C ILE A 89 -8.94 -13.50 19.78
N PRO A 90 -9.06 -14.28 20.87
CA PRO A 90 -10.20 -14.21 21.77
C PRO A 90 -10.43 -12.79 22.26
N THR A 91 -11.70 -12.34 22.28
CA THR A 91 -12.06 -10.96 22.65
C THR A 91 -11.61 -10.56 24.06
N SER A 92 -11.49 -11.53 24.97
CA SER A 92 -10.96 -11.34 26.34
C SER A 92 -9.47 -10.98 26.39
N LEU A 93 -8.72 -11.23 25.31
CA LEU A 93 -7.29 -10.93 25.19
C LEU A 93 -7.02 -9.71 24.31
N LEU A 94 -8.06 -9.13 23.70
CA LEU A 94 -7.90 -7.97 22.86
C LEU A 94 -7.65 -6.72 23.73
N PRO A 95 -6.83 -5.76 23.24
CA PRO A 95 -6.75 -4.45 23.86
C PRO A 95 -8.14 -3.80 23.98
N PRO A 96 -8.38 -2.98 25.01
CA PRO A 96 -9.61 -2.21 25.09
C PRO A 96 -9.71 -1.25 23.90
N LEU A 97 -10.93 -1.10 23.36
CA LEU A 97 -11.21 -0.11 22.34
C LEU A 97 -11.13 1.29 22.94
N SER A 98 -10.65 2.25 22.16
CA SER A 98 -10.84 3.66 22.53
C SER A 98 -12.32 4.05 22.38
N PRO A 99 -12.82 5.10 23.09
CA PRO A 99 -14.22 5.50 23.02
C PRO A 99 -14.72 5.85 21.60
N GLU A 100 -13.80 6.16 20.70
CA GLU A 100 -14.07 6.56 19.31
C GLU A 100 -13.89 5.39 18.32
N GLU A 101 -13.45 4.22 18.79
CA GLU A 101 -13.12 3.07 17.96
C GLU A 101 -14.16 1.97 18.10
N SER A 102 -14.57 1.41 16.95
CA SER A 102 -15.48 0.27 16.89
C SER A 102 -14.69 -1.02 16.62
N GLU A 103 -15.31 -2.19 16.82
CA GLU A 103 -14.71 -3.48 16.40
C GLU A 103 -14.44 -3.55 14.88
N ALA A 104 -15.20 -2.80 14.07
CA ALA A 104 -15.00 -2.73 12.63
C ALA A 104 -13.70 -2.00 12.29
N ASP A 105 -13.40 -0.93 13.03
CA ASP A 105 -12.26 -0.03 12.81
C ASP A 105 -11.05 -0.35 13.70
N ARG A 106 -11.13 -1.46 14.45
CA ARG A 106 -10.09 -1.90 15.36
C ARG A 106 -8.73 -2.01 14.65
N LYS A 107 -7.74 -1.28 15.16
CA LYS A 107 -6.37 -1.27 14.63
C LYS A 107 -5.70 -2.63 14.78
N ASN A 108 -5.11 -3.15 13.69
CA ASN A 108 -4.31 -4.38 13.71
C ASN A 108 -2.94 -4.17 14.38
N LEU A 109 -2.40 -2.94 14.27
CA LEU A 109 -1.19 -2.51 14.95
C LEU A 109 -1.35 -1.06 15.38
N SER A 110 -1.08 -0.77 16.65
CA SER A 110 -1.02 0.57 17.20
C SER A 110 0.26 0.73 18.02
N LEU A 111 1.13 1.65 17.59
CA LEU A 111 2.40 1.96 18.26
C LEU A 111 2.43 3.45 18.61
N HIS A 112 2.52 3.78 19.89
CA HIS A 112 2.54 5.17 20.33
C HIS A 112 3.66 5.45 21.34
N SER A 113 4.36 6.56 21.17
CA SER A 113 5.31 7.04 22.17
C SER A 113 5.25 8.54 22.43
N THR A 114 5.18 8.95 23.71
CA THR A 114 5.11 10.38 24.08
C THR A 114 6.47 11.07 23.92
N HIS A 115 7.54 10.50 24.46
CA HIS A 115 8.88 11.12 24.49
C HIS A 115 9.96 10.26 23.80
N GLY A 116 9.55 9.22 23.10
CA GLY A 116 10.44 8.33 22.35
C GLY A 116 10.15 8.34 20.86
N SER A 117 11.15 7.96 20.06
CA SER A 117 10.94 7.70 18.64
C SER A 117 10.32 6.33 18.42
N VAL A 118 9.64 6.15 17.29
CA VAL A 118 9.13 4.84 16.87
C VAL A 118 9.87 4.38 15.62
N ASN A 119 10.48 3.20 15.66
CA ASN A 119 11.14 2.58 14.52
C ASN A 119 10.60 1.16 14.32
N ALA A 120 9.69 1.01 13.37
CA ALA A 120 8.96 -0.23 13.15
C ALA A 120 9.28 -0.83 11.78
N ASP A 121 9.67 -2.12 11.79
CA ASP A 121 9.77 -2.96 10.60
C ASP A 121 8.56 -3.90 10.56
N ILE A 122 7.63 -3.64 9.67
CA ILE A 122 6.29 -4.24 9.67
C ILE A 122 6.17 -5.18 8.49
N TRP A 123 5.75 -6.42 8.77
CA TRP A 123 5.50 -7.44 7.76
C TRP A 123 4.01 -7.78 7.77
N LEU A 124 3.34 -7.52 6.64
CA LEU A 124 1.94 -7.85 6.44
C LEU A 124 1.82 -9.21 5.76
N LEU A 125 1.17 -10.15 6.44
CA LEU A 125 0.89 -11.47 5.89
C LEU A 125 -0.41 -11.45 5.08
N GLY A 126 -0.46 -12.29 4.04
CA GLY A 126 -1.68 -12.55 3.29
C GLY A 126 -2.71 -13.31 4.11
N ALA A 127 -3.98 -12.97 3.90
CA ALA A 127 -5.09 -13.71 4.51
C ALA A 127 -5.01 -15.17 4.04
N ARG A 128 -4.89 -16.10 4.99
CA ARG A 128 -4.87 -17.53 4.68
C ARG A 128 -6.25 -17.94 4.19
N VAL A 129 -6.40 -18.03 2.88
CA VAL A 129 -7.57 -18.58 2.16
C VAL A 129 -8.83 -17.75 2.34
N ALA A 130 -9.01 -16.73 1.51
CA ALA A 130 -10.34 -16.40 1.04
C ALA A 130 -10.85 -17.61 0.24
N GLN A 131 -11.90 -18.27 0.72
CA GLN A 131 -12.62 -19.30 -0.04
C GLN A 131 -13.00 -18.72 -1.42
N PRO A 132 -12.91 -19.48 -2.54
CA PRO A 132 -13.04 -18.94 -3.90
C PRO A 132 -14.45 -18.47 -4.32
N PHE A 133 -15.38 -18.29 -3.39
CA PHE A 133 -16.79 -18.08 -3.69
C PHE A 133 -17.40 -17.09 -2.70
N ASP A 134 -17.15 -15.79 -2.92
CA ASP A 134 -18.05 -14.71 -2.50
C ASP A 134 -17.51 -13.39 -3.07
N SER A 135 -17.91 -13.08 -4.31
CA SER A 135 -17.52 -11.90 -5.09
C SER A 135 -18.03 -10.57 -4.54
N LYS A 136 -18.25 -10.45 -3.23
CA LYS A 136 -18.86 -9.30 -2.56
C LYS A 136 -18.36 -9.00 -1.15
N LYS A 137 -17.34 -9.70 -0.64
CA LYS A 137 -16.72 -9.30 0.63
C LYS A 137 -15.85 -8.07 0.36
N SER A 138 -16.21 -6.93 0.96
CA SER A 138 -15.29 -5.80 1.05
C SER A 138 -13.99 -6.31 1.66
N THR A 139 -12.89 -6.17 0.94
CA THR A 139 -11.55 -6.48 1.44
C THR A 139 -11.28 -5.55 2.61
N LYS A 140 -11.38 -6.08 3.84
CA LYS A 140 -11.12 -5.31 5.05
C LYS A 140 -9.64 -4.95 5.06
N ARG A 141 -9.34 -3.65 5.03
CA ARG A 141 -7.96 -3.16 5.07
C ARG A 141 -7.30 -3.52 6.40
N THR A 142 -6.00 -3.81 6.34
CA THR A 142 -5.17 -3.89 7.55
C THR A 142 -4.90 -2.48 8.06
N ILE A 143 -5.35 -2.16 9.27
CA ILE A 143 -5.26 -0.81 9.86
C ILE A 143 -4.03 -0.74 10.76
N LEU A 144 -3.10 0.14 10.43
CA LEU A 144 -1.85 0.38 11.15
C LEU A 144 -1.82 1.84 11.62
N ASP A 145 -1.52 2.06 12.89
CA ASP A 145 -1.39 3.39 13.48
C ASP A 145 -0.06 3.51 14.21
N ILE A 146 0.74 4.52 13.87
CA ILE A 146 2.10 4.69 14.41
C ILE A 146 2.33 6.16 14.71
N SER A 147 2.53 6.51 15.97
CA SER A 147 2.61 7.91 16.37
C SER A 147 3.69 8.20 17.40
N SER A 148 4.20 9.42 17.35
CA SER A 148 5.12 9.95 18.37
C SER A 148 4.87 11.44 18.62
N ASP A 149 4.80 11.84 19.89
CA ASP A 149 4.62 13.25 20.23
C ASP A 149 5.97 14.00 20.17
N ASN A 150 7.02 13.47 20.81
CA ASN A 150 8.34 14.10 20.89
C ASN A 150 9.45 13.20 20.37
N GLY A 151 9.23 12.62 19.20
CA GLY A 151 10.17 11.76 18.53
C GLY A 151 9.89 11.67 17.04
N SER A 152 10.88 11.13 16.31
CA SER A 152 10.67 10.84 14.89
C SER A 152 10.03 9.46 14.73
N VAL A 153 9.28 9.30 13.64
CA VAL A 153 8.67 8.01 13.28
C VAL A 153 9.33 7.47 12.03
N THR A 154 9.80 6.23 12.09
CA THR A 154 10.29 5.47 10.93
C THR A 154 9.47 4.19 10.83
N ALA A 155 8.78 4.03 9.71
CA ALA A 155 7.99 2.83 9.43
C ALA A 155 8.45 2.22 8.11
N ARG A 156 8.78 0.94 8.12
CA ARG A 156 9.01 0.17 6.90
C ARG A 156 7.94 -0.90 6.80
N VAL A 157 7.21 -0.92 5.71
CA VAL A 157 6.15 -1.91 5.46
C VAL A 157 6.59 -2.84 4.35
N HIS A 158 6.56 -4.12 4.66
CA HIS A 158 6.76 -5.22 3.72
C HIS A 158 5.45 -5.98 3.59
N THR A 159 5.17 -6.45 2.37
CA THR A 159 4.00 -7.27 2.07
C THR A 159 4.47 -8.61 1.54
N ILE A 160 3.90 -9.69 2.06
CA ILE A 160 4.02 -11.02 1.44
C ILE A 160 2.94 -11.14 0.35
N HIS A 161 3.19 -11.96 -0.67
CA HIS A 161 2.22 -12.20 -1.74
C HIS A 161 0.85 -12.60 -1.17
N GLY A 162 -0.21 -11.94 -1.65
CA GLY A 162 -1.57 -12.11 -1.16
C GLY A 162 -1.93 -11.30 0.09
N ALA A 163 -1.06 -10.37 0.52
CA ALA A 163 -1.44 -9.35 1.50
C ALA A 163 -2.65 -8.54 1.02
N GLU A 164 -3.63 -8.40 1.92
CA GLU A 164 -4.76 -7.49 1.71
C GLU A 164 -4.28 -6.03 1.73
N PRO A 165 -5.03 -5.10 1.10
CA PRO A 165 -4.69 -3.69 1.15
C PRO A 165 -4.59 -3.17 2.58
N PHE A 166 -3.78 -2.14 2.81
CA PHE A 166 -3.57 -1.59 4.15
C PHE A 166 -3.84 -0.09 4.23
N LEU A 167 -4.24 0.36 5.42
CA LEU A 167 -4.31 1.76 5.80
C LEU A 167 -3.24 2.02 6.87
N LEU A 168 -2.23 2.80 6.51
CA LEU A 168 -1.16 3.21 7.40
C LEU A 168 -1.32 4.69 7.79
N THR A 169 -1.60 4.95 9.05
CA THR A 169 -1.62 6.30 9.62
C THR A 169 -0.35 6.52 10.43
N ILE A 170 0.39 7.58 10.11
CA ILE A 170 1.62 7.95 10.82
C ILE A 170 1.54 9.41 11.24
N SER A 171 1.79 9.70 12.52
CA SER A 171 1.86 11.08 13.01
C SER A 171 3.10 11.35 13.87
N ALA A 172 3.71 12.53 13.68
CA ALA A 172 4.78 13.03 14.52
C ALA A 172 4.56 14.52 14.84
N LYS A 173 4.43 14.90 16.12
CA LYS A 173 4.31 16.34 16.46
C LYS A 173 5.67 17.02 16.37
N ASN A 174 6.65 16.55 17.14
CA ASN A 174 8.01 17.09 17.17
C ASN A 174 9.03 16.07 16.65
N GLY A 175 9.02 15.84 15.34
CA GLY A 175 9.93 14.91 14.69
C GLY A 175 9.66 14.72 13.21
N GLY A 176 10.64 14.15 12.51
CA GLY A 176 10.47 13.78 11.10
C GLY A 176 9.74 12.43 10.96
N VAL A 177 9.17 12.21 9.78
CA VAL A 177 8.57 10.94 9.42
C VAL A 177 9.30 10.36 8.21
N ASN A 178 9.77 9.12 8.34
CA ASN A 178 10.35 8.33 7.25
C ASN A 178 9.49 7.09 7.00
N VAL A 179 8.87 7.01 5.82
CA VAL A 179 8.02 5.88 5.44
C VAL A 179 8.67 5.13 4.29
N THR A 180 8.77 3.82 4.44
CA THR A 180 9.18 2.91 3.37
C THR A 180 8.00 2.01 3.05
N VAL A 181 7.45 2.12 1.84
CA VAL A 181 6.28 1.34 1.38
C VAL A 181 6.72 0.21 0.44
N PRO A 182 5.99 -0.91 0.37
CA PRO A 182 6.36 -2.01 -0.53
C PRO A 182 6.27 -1.57 -2.00
N ARG A 183 7.01 -2.24 -2.89
CA ARG A 183 6.94 -1.99 -4.35
C ARG A 183 5.57 -2.29 -4.94
N SER A 184 4.82 -3.18 -4.30
CA SER A 184 3.43 -3.51 -4.66
C SER A 184 2.43 -2.44 -4.24
N PHE A 185 2.85 -1.40 -3.50
CA PHE A 185 1.95 -0.35 -3.03
C PHE A 185 1.26 0.32 -4.21
N ASN A 186 -0.08 0.29 -4.20
CA ASN A 186 -0.93 0.94 -5.18
C ASN A 186 -2.08 1.62 -4.45
N GLY A 187 -2.07 2.96 -4.46
CA GLY A 187 -3.12 3.73 -3.81
C GLY A 187 -2.70 5.11 -3.34
N LEU A 188 -3.41 5.61 -2.33
CA LEU A 188 -3.40 7.03 -1.95
C LEU A 188 -2.30 7.37 -0.95
N LEU A 189 -1.61 8.49 -1.19
CA LEU A 189 -0.72 9.14 -0.24
C LEU A 189 -1.30 10.49 0.18
N LEU A 190 -1.57 10.68 1.46
CA LEU A 190 -2.04 11.94 2.04
C LEU A 190 -0.97 12.46 3.00
N LEU A 191 -0.29 13.53 2.61
CA LEU A 191 0.93 14.00 3.28
C LEU A 191 0.73 15.43 3.80
N THR A 192 0.71 15.57 5.12
CA THR A 192 0.39 16.84 5.79
C THR A 192 1.56 17.31 6.63
N THR A 193 2.01 18.54 6.43
CA THR A 193 3.02 19.14 7.32
C THR A 193 2.82 20.63 7.52
N ARG A 194 2.94 21.09 8.78
CA ARG A 194 2.72 22.49 9.16
C ARG A 194 3.99 23.33 9.08
N HIS A 195 5.08 22.82 9.65
CA HIS A 195 6.37 23.49 9.74
C HIS A 195 7.47 22.55 9.26
N GLY A 196 7.33 22.07 8.03
CA GLY A 196 8.21 21.07 7.48
C GLY A 196 8.21 21.03 5.96
N SER A 197 8.71 19.92 5.43
CA SER A 197 8.80 19.70 3.99
C SER A 197 8.41 18.26 3.66
N VAL A 198 7.71 18.08 2.56
CA VAL A 198 7.41 16.76 2.00
C VAL A 198 8.38 16.48 0.87
N SER A 199 8.95 15.29 0.85
CA SER A 199 9.81 14.82 -0.23
C SER A 199 9.52 13.33 -0.52
N LEU A 200 9.47 12.98 -1.81
CA LEU A 200 9.31 11.61 -2.29
C LEU A 200 10.61 11.19 -2.97
N ALA A 201 11.02 9.94 -2.80
CA ALA A 201 12.16 9.40 -3.55
C ALA A 201 11.83 9.28 -5.03
N ASP A 202 12.84 9.46 -5.90
CA ASP A 202 12.68 9.52 -7.36
C ASP A 202 11.93 8.32 -7.95
N ALA A 203 12.19 7.12 -7.42
CA ALA A 203 11.52 5.90 -7.89
C ALA A 203 10.01 5.92 -7.57
N LEU A 204 9.63 6.48 -6.42
CA LEU A 204 8.24 6.63 -6.02
C LEU A 204 7.59 7.76 -6.80
N SER A 205 8.24 8.93 -6.89
CA SER A 205 7.70 10.10 -7.57
C SER A 205 7.39 9.85 -9.05
N LYS A 206 8.18 9.00 -9.73
CA LYS A 206 7.93 8.61 -11.13
C LYS A 206 6.65 7.78 -11.32
N ASN A 207 6.23 7.06 -10.28
CA ASN A 207 5.02 6.24 -10.28
C ASN A 207 3.83 6.95 -9.58
N CYS A 208 4.03 8.21 -9.17
CA CYS A 208 3.01 9.01 -8.51
C CYS A 208 2.32 9.95 -9.51
N THR A 209 1.01 10.02 -9.44
CA THR A 209 0.21 11.14 -9.97
C THR A 209 -0.12 12.09 -8.84
N HIS A 210 0.25 13.37 -8.97
CA HIS A 210 -0.19 14.40 -8.03
C HIS A 210 -1.66 14.74 -8.26
N LEU A 211 -2.50 14.56 -7.25
CA LEU A 211 -3.94 14.79 -7.37
C LEU A 211 -4.32 16.21 -6.97
N SER A 212 -3.88 16.65 -5.80
CA SER A 212 -4.21 17.98 -5.29
C SER A 212 -3.28 18.40 -4.15
N GLN A 213 -3.26 19.71 -3.90
CA GLN A 213 -2.70 20.28 -2.70
C GLN A 213 -3.72 21.27 -2.12
N VAL A 214 -4.18 21.00 -0.91
CA VAL A 214 -5.14 21.85 -0.18
C VAL A 214 -4.56 22.11 1.20
N ASP A 215 -4.44 23.38 1.57
CA ASP A 215 -3.77 23.85 2.78
C ASP A 215 -2.35 23.26 2.92
N LEU A 216 -2.15 22.50 3.99
CA LEU A 216 -0.89 21.86 4.37
C LEU A 216 -0.79 20.42 3.86
N THR A 217 -1.83 19.92 3.17
CA THR A 217 -1.96 18.54 2.74
C THR A 217 -1.70 18.40 1.24
N ARG A 218 -0.77 17.51 0.87
CA ARG A 218 -0.53 17.07 -0.50
C ARG A 218 -1.10 15.68 -0.71
N ARG A 219 -1.82 15.49 -1.81
CA ARG A 219 -2.43 14.21 -2.19
C ARG A 219 -1.79 13.67 -3.45
N TYR A 220 -1.34 12.42 -3.38
CA TYR A 220 -0.81 11.69 -4.52
C TYR A 220 -1.55 10.36 -4.65
N PHE A 221 -1.57 9.83 -5.86
CA PHE A 221 -1.93 8.46 -6.14
C PHE A 221 -0.72 7.72 -6.71
N VAL A 222 -0.42 6.54 -6.21
CA VAL A 222 0.67 5.68 -6.70
C VAL A 222 0.06 4.53 -7.49
N GLY A 223 0.48 4.37 -8.75
CA GLY A 223 -0.05 3.34 -9.64
C GLY A 223 -0.97 3.90 -10.73
N ASP A 224 -1.87 3.06 -11.23
CA ASP A 224 -2.76 3.39 -12.35
C ASP A 224 -4.06 4.05 -11.86
N LEU A 225 -4.16 5.37 -12.06
CA LEU A 225 -5.30 6.17 -11.66
C LEU A 225 -6.60 5.80 -12.40
N SER A 226 -6.52 5.15 -13.57
CA SER A 226 -7.71 4.74 -14.34
C SER A 226 -8.55 3.68 -13.63
N THR A 227 -7.96 3.00 -12.64
CA THR A 227 -8.65 2.01 -11.81
C THR A 227 -9.45 2.63 -10.66
N VAL A 228 -9.30 3.95 -10.43
CA VAL A 228 -10.00 4.69 -9.38
C VAL A 228 -11.35 5.15 -9.91
N GLY A 229 -12.44 4.62 -9.35
CA GLY A 229 -13.79 5.09 -9.61
C GLY A 229 -14.22 6.23 -8.68
N ASP A 230 -15.48 6.67 -8.80
CA ASP A 230 -16.05 7.75 -7.98
C ASP A 230 -16.42 7.34 -6.55
N SER A 231 -16.22 6.07 -6.18
CA SER A 231 -16.50 5.52 -4.84
C SER A 231 -15.29 5.61 -3.90
N ASP A 232 -15.50 5.27 -2.63
CA ASP A 232 -14.42 5.14 -1.65
C ASP A 232 -13.31 4.20 -2.16
N TRP A 233 -12.06 4.62 -2.00
CA TRP A 233 -10.89 3.87 -2.44
C TRP A 233 -10.66 2.63 -1.55
N PRO A 234 -10.75 1.40 -2.10
CA PRO A 234 -10.61 0.17 -1.31
C PRO A 234 -9.15 -0.32 -1.20
N GLY A 235 -8.22 0.29 -1.94
CA GLY A 235 -6.82 -0.13 -2.04
C GLY A 235 -5.95 0.40 -0.90
N ASP A 236 -4.64 0.42 -1.14
CA ASP A 236 -3.69 0.86 -0.14
C ASP A 236 -3.83 2.37 0.13
N GLU A 237 -3.60 2.77 1.37
CA GLU A 237 -3.65 4.17 1.76
C GLU A 237 -2.61 4.46 2.84
N VAL A 238 -1.85 5.53 2.65
CA VAL A 238 -0.87 6.02 3.61
C VAL A 238 -1.19 7.46 3.92
N ARG A 239 -1.44 7.74 5.21
CA ARG A 239 -1.66 9.07 5.76
C ARG A 239 -0.49 9.42 6.66
N VAL A 240 0.17 10.53 6.37
CA VAL A 240 1.32 11.00 7.14
C VAL A 240 1.08 12.44 7.59
N GLU A 241 1.20 12.67 8.89
CA GLU A 241 1.13 13.99 9.49
C GLU A 241 2.42 14.29 10.26
N ALA A 242 3.06 15.42 9.96
CA ALA A 242 4.23 15.89 10.69
C ALA A 242 4.07 17.38 11.02
N GLU A 243 3.87 17.73 12.29
CA GLU A 243 3.69 19.15 12.67
C GLU A 243 5.01 19.92 12.50
N HIS A 244 6.07 19.42 13.11
CA HIS A 244 7.43 19.98 13.04
C HIS A 244 8.41 18.93 12.54
N GLY A 245 8.50 18.74 11.22
CA GLY A 245 9.45 17.80 10.67
C GLY A 245 9.34 17.57 9.17
N LYS A 246 10.37 16.93 8.63
CA LYS A 246 10.38 16.49 7.23
C LYS A 246 9.61 15.18 7.11
N ILE A 247 8.79 15.07 6.08
CA ILE A 247 8.20 13.81 5.60
C ILE A 247 9.03 13.30 4.43
N TRP A 248 9.50 12.06 4.52
CA TRP A 248 10.24 11.37 3.46
C TRP A 248 9.62 10.01 3.19
N ILE A 249 9.25 9.76 1.93
CA ILE A 249 8.64 8.49 1.51
C ILE A 249 9.43 7.87 0.36
N LYS A 250 9.69 6.57 0.47
CA LYS A 250 10.36 5.78 -0.56
C LYS A 250 9.80 4.37 -0.66
N TYR A 251 10.14 3.65 -1.72
CA TYR A 251 9.90 2.21 -1.79
C TYR A 251 10.90 1.43 -0.92
N VAL A 252 10.51 0.23 -0.50
CA VAL A 252 11.44 -0.80 -0.03
C VAL A 252 12.36 -1.15 -1.20
N GLU A 253 13.67 -1.06 -0.96
CA GLU A 253 14.66 -1.67 -1.84
C GLU A 253 14.76 -3.13 -1.42
N GLU A 254 14.35 -4.04 -2.32
CA GLU A 254 14.63 -5.45 -2.11
C GLU A 254 16.15 -5.60 -2.09
N HIS A 255 16.68 -6.17 -1.00
CA HIS A 255 18.06 -6.61 -0.97
C HIS A 255 18.20 -7.70 -2.03
N THR A 256 18.48 -7.31 -3.28
CA THR A 256 19.21 -8.20 -4.16
C THR A 256 20.46 -8.56 -3.37
N SER A 257 20.60 -9.84 -3.04
CA SER A 257 21.81 -10.42 -2.49
C SER A 257 22.91 -10.28 -3.54
N THR A 258 23.37 -9.05 -3.73
CA THR A 258 24.65 -8.74 -4.33
C THR A 258 25.59 -8.57 -3.16
N ASP A 259 26.14 -9.71 -2.76
CA ASP A 259 27.46 -9.76 -2.16
C ASP A 259 28.40 -9.09 -3.17
N ASP A 260 28.62 -7.79 -3.04
CA ASP A 260 29.79 -7.10 -3.58
C ASP A 260 29.93 -5.71 -2.95
N THR A 261 30.72 -5.69 -1.88
CA THR A 261 31.74 -4.68 -1.58
C THR A 261 31.82 -3.53 -2.60
N THR A 262 31.16 -2.39 -2.36
CA THR A 262 31.79 -1.08 -2.64
C THR A 262 31.02 0.11 -2.08
N LYS A 263 31.81 1.07 -1.59
CA LYS A 263 31.52 2.49 -1.33
C LYS A 263 30.89 2.82 0.01
N GLY A 264 31.77 2.71 1.03
CA GLY A 264 31.72 3.56 2.21
C GLY A 264 31.71 5.04 1.83
N GLY A 265 30.77 5.78 2.44
CA GLY A 265 30.63 7.23 2.34
C GLY A 265 31.15 7.94 3.58
N LEU A 266 32.35 8.50 3.47
CA LEU A 266 32.66 9.91 3.76
C LEU A 266 32.36 10.50 5.17
N PHE A 267 32.75 9.87 6.28
CA PHE A 267 32.85 10.58 7.58
C PHE A 267 34.02 10.12 8.46
N SER A 268 35.22 10.03 7.90
CA SER A 268 36.44 9.81 8.70
C SER A 268 37.62 10.62 8.16
N ARG A 269 37.65 11.92 8.47
CA ARG A 269 38.86 12.76 8.47
C ARG A 269 38.55 14.18 8.93
N LEU A 270 38.69 14.42 10.23
CA LEU A 270 38.93 15.76 10.80
C LEU A 270 39.47 15.61 12.24
N PHE A 271 40.66 15.01 12.36
CA PHE A 271 41.57 15.23 13.50
C PHE A 271 43.01 15.04 13.03
N GLY A 272 43.86 16.01 13.35
CA GLY A 272 45.30 15.80 13.53
C GLY A 272 46.22 16.51 12.54
N TRP A 273 46.47 17.79 12.77
CA TRP A 273 47.86 18.28 12.85
C TRP A 273 48.00 19.16 14.09
#